data_AF-A0A355X6I6-F1
#
_entry.id   AF-A0A355X6I6-F1
#
_cell.length_a   1.000
_cell.length_b   1.000
_cell.length_c   1.000
_cell.angle_alpha   90.00
_cell.angle_beta   90.00
_cell.angle_gamma   90.00
#
_symmetry.space_group_name_H-M   'P 1'
#
loop_
_entity.id
_entity.type
_entity.pdbx_description
1 polymer ?
#
loop_
_entity_poly.entity_id
_entity_poly.type
_entity_poly.pdbx_seq_one_letter_code
_entity_poly.pdbx_strand_id
1 'polypeptide(L)'
;MKKYISLLLSLTILLGCFGISFTAFGDDEVVINEQNFPDPVFMEIVKRYDSDNSGTLSAAERDESLIDVMALSGMVSDDAEVKTLKGIEYFADSLSVLRCGGINLEELDVSALYNLTSLTCEGNYLTSLDVSHNPKLITLKCMSNELTSLNLGNISNIETLYCFANSLESIDVSNLVNLKDFKCNQNELTSLDVSKNVNLQKFSCSLNHLRSLDLSNNTNLNTVVKSAIGGQTVTAPAAINGLQITVPFAVDDALCIRTTSLDKNDVFGYTMGEFATYDVSEIDSGIDYSYSVSNEKCEDMEVHIDVTRDFYQVSFYADEEMQELIGKRFVNKNEAARNPVELVLPQCKELDRWSSDVSNITEDIEVYAIWKDSHSYALKSFENGIATIACVNNDDSYTVAFVDCINATAKDSNYCEYLDVVADGYINAKDYAQLQKMF
;
A
#
# COMPACT_ATOMS: atom_id res chain seq x y z
N MET A 1 45.75 9.75 -66.37
CA MET A 1 44.75 10.48 -67.19
C MET A 1 44.04 9.60 -68.25
N LYS A 2 43.90 8.27 -68.03
CA LYS A 2 43.15 7.34 -68.92
C LYS A 2 42.22 6.36 -68.17
N LYS A 3 41.96 6.57 -66.86
CA LYS A 3 41.02 5.75 -66.05
C LYS A 3 39.71 6.45 -65.67
N TYR A 4 39.52 7.73 -66.04
CA TYR A 4 38.32 8.50 -65.70
C TYR A 4 37.42 8.85 -66.91
N ILE A 5 37.77 8.42 -68.13
CA ILE A 5 36.97 8.72 -69.34
C ILE A 5 36.02 7.57 -69.72
N SER A 6 36.21 6.35 -69.19
CA SER A 6 35.35 5.20 -69.49
C SER A 6 34.11 5.09 -68.59
N LEU A 7 34.07 5.75 -67.42
CA LEU A 7 32.93 5.68 -66.50
C LEU A 7 31.89 6.81 -66.75
N LEU A 8 32.31 7.91 -67.41
CA LEU A 8 31.41 9.01 -67.78
C LEU A 8 30.62 8.77 -69.08
N LEU A 9 31.00 7.76 -69.89
CA LEU A 9 30.32 7.45 -71.15
C LEU A 9 29.23 6.37 -71.03
N SER A 10 29.17 5.63 -69.91
CA SER A 10 28.07 4.70 -69.63
C SER A 10 26.93 5.35 -68.83
N LEU A 11 27.13 6.59 -68.33
CA LEU A 11 26.15 7.32 -67.51
C LEU A 11 25.30 8.32 -68.32
N THR A 12 25.43 8.38 -69.66
CA THR A 12 24.76 9.39 -70.49
C THR A 12 23.96 8.84 -71.69
N ILE A 13 23.84 7.50 -71.86
CA ILE A 13 23.12 6.89 -73.01
C ILE A 13 21.88 6.08 -72.59
N LEU A 14 21.31 6.35 -71.40
CA LEU A 14 19.98 5.85 -71.04
C LEU A 14 19.08 6.94 -70.42
N LEU A 15 19.24 8.18 -70.89
CA LEU A 15 18.46 9.36 -70.46
C LEU A 15 17.68 10.02 -71.61
N GLY A 16 17.34 9.26 -72.65
CA GLY A 16 16.63 9.79 -73.82
C GLY A 16 15.62 8.78 -74.35
N CYS A 17 14.42 8.79 -73.74
CA CYS A 17 13.11 8.35 -74.27
C CYS A 17 12.31 7.63 -73.18
N PHE A 18 11.85 8.36 -72.17
CA PHE A 18 10.49 8.33 -71.61
C PHE A 18 10.42 9.53 -70.66
N GLY A 19 9.46 10.42 -70.86
CA GLY A 19 9.24 11.54 -69.96
C GLY A 19 8.84 11.01 -68.60
N ILE A 20 9.76 11.04 -67.65
CA ILE A 20 9.50 10.82 -66.24
C ILE A 20 10.20 11.98 -65.54
N SER A 21 9.42 12.86 -64.91
CA SER A 21 9.97 13.75 -63.89
C SER A 21 10.58 12.87 -62.80
N PHE A 22 11.89 12.88 -62.66
CA PHE A 22 12.53 12.37 -61.45
C PHE A 22 12.44 13.48 -60.40
N THR A 23 11.43 13.40 -59.54
CA THR A 23 11.59 13.89 -58.16
C THR A 23 12.41 12.83 -57.43
N ALA A 24 13.60 13.20 -56.99
CA ALA A 24 14.35 12.40 -56.04
C ALA A 24 13.62 12.54 -54.68
N PHE A 25 12.64 11.68 -54.45
CA PHE A 25 12.06 11.50 -53.13
C PHE A 25 13.08 10.74 -52.28
N GLY A 26 13.51 11.35 -51.16
CA GLY A 26 14.40 10.70 -50.21
C GLY A 26 13.72 9.47 -49.62
N ASP A 27 14.51 8.48 -49.19
CA ASP A 27 14.06 7.22 -48.58
C ASP A 27 13.19 7.39 -47.29
N ASP A 28 12.88 8.62 -46.88
CA ASP A 28 12.16 8.99 -45.66
C ASP A 28 10.72 9.49 -45.88
N GLU A 29 10.24 9.52 -47.13
CA GLU A 29 8.90 10.00 -47.46
C GLU A 29 7.87 8.87 -47.59
N VAL A 30 6.75 8.99 -46.86
CA VAL A 30 5.66 8.01 -46.88
C VAL A 30 4.53 8.52 -47.76
N VAL A 31 4.29 7.87 -48.89
CA VAL A 31 3.20 8.26 -49.82
C VAL A 31 1.83 8.03 -49.15
N ILE A 32 0.95 9.04 -49.23
CA ILE A 32 -0.42 8.97 -48.71
C ILE A 32 -1.32 8.36 -49.77
N ASN A 33 -1.52 7.04 -49.72
CA ASN A 33 -2.32 6.29 -50.67
C ASN A 33 -2.95 5.05 -50.00
N GLU A 34 -3.83 4.37 -50.73
CA GLU A 34 -4.53 3.16 -50.27
C GLU A 34 -3.58 1.98 -49.93
N GLN A 35 -2.34 1.99 -50.42
CA GLN A 35 -1.36 0.95 -50.13
C GLN A 35 -0.79 1.09 -48.72
N ASN A 36 -0.54 2.32 -48.28
CA ASN A 36 0.01 2.66 -46.97
C ASN A 36 -1.09 2.95 -45.93
N PHE A 37 -2.18 3.57 -46.36
CA PHE A 37 -3.33 3.95 -45.56
C PHE A 37 -4.63 3.47 -46.24
N PRO A 38 -4.96 2.18 -46.12
CA PRO A 38 -6.07 1.56 -46.87
C PRO A 38 -7.46 2.02 -46.44
N ASP A 39 -7.60 2.53 -45.22
CA ASP A 39 -8.86 3.08 -44.73
C ASP A 39 -9.02 4.53 -45.21
N PRO A 40 -10.08 4.88 -45.96
CA PRO A 40 -10.23 6.21 -46.53
C PRO A 40 -10.47 7.28 -45.48
N VAL A 41 -11.14 6.96 -44.37
CA VAL A 41 -11.39 7.92 -43.28
C VAL A 41 -10.10 8.21 -42.55
N PHE A 42 -9.33 7.17 -42.22
CA PHE A 42 -8.01 7.33 -41.62
C PHE A 42 -7.05 8.07 -42.55
N MET A 43 -7.04 7.75 -43.85
CA MET A 43 -6.20 8.46 -44.82
C MET A 43 -6.53 9.96 -44.90
N GLU A 44 -7.81 10.36 -44.83
CA GLU A 44 -8.20 11.78 -44.76
C GLU A 44 -7.74 12.47 -43.46
N ILE A 45 -7.66 11.72 -42.35
CA ILE A 45 -7.06 12.21 -41.11
C ILE A 45 -5.55 12.42 -41.30
N VAL A 46 -4.88 11.44 -41.92
CA VAL A 46 -3.43 11.49 -42.19
C VAL A 46 -3.04 12.68 -43.06
N LYS A 47 -3.86 13.04 -44.06
CA LYS A 47 -3.63 14.23 -44.91
C LYS A 47 -3.52 15.54 -44.14
N ARG A 48 -4.04 15.63 -42.91
CA ARG A 48 -3.90 16.84 -42.08
C ARG A 48 -2.48 17.07 -41.59
N TYR A 49 -1.67 16.03 -41.61
CA TYR A 49 -0.25 16.07 -41.26
C TYR A 49 0.66 16.33 -42.48
N ASP A 50 0.12 16.24 -43.70
CA ASP A 50 0.77 16.70 -44.94
C ASP A 50 0.60 18.22 -45.06
N SER A 51 1.50 18.94 -44.38
CA SER A 51 1.45 20.39 -44.20
C SER A 51 1.72 21.16 -45.50
N ASP A 52 2.53 20.60 -46.38
CA ASP A 52 2.86 21.19 -47.68
C ASP A 52 1.97 20.69 -48.83
N ASN A 53 1.06 19.76 -48.55
CA ASN A 53 0.14 19.12 -49.49
C ASN A 53 0.88 18.43 -50.66
N SER A 54 2.04 17.84 -50.37
CA SER A 54 2.87 17.12 -51.34
C SER A 54 2.28 15.76 -51.74
N GLY A 55 1.35 15.21 -50.93
CA GLY A 55 0.83 13.85 -51.06
C GLY A 55 1.72 12.80 -50.40
N THR A 56 2.72 13.23 -49.64
CA THR A 56 3.72 12.42 -48.95
C THR A 56 3.92 12.97 -47.55
N LEU A 57 4.18 12.10 -46.57
CA LEU A 57 4.61 12.51 -45.23
C LEU A 57 6.12 12.49 -45.17
N SER A 58 6.73 13.66 -45.01
CA SER A 58 8.16 13.79 -44.72
C SER A 58 8.50 13.37 -43.29
N ALA A 59 9.79 13.15 -43.00
CA ALA A 59 10.25 12.91 -41.63
C ALA A 59 9.93 14.11 -40.70
N ALA A 60 10.00 15.34 -41.22
CA ALA A 60 9.69 16.54 -40.46
C ALA A 60 8.20 16.59 -40.07
N GLU A 61 7.31 16.16 -40.96
CA GLU A 61 5.86 16.11 -40.68
C GLU A 61 5.49 15.00 -39.71
N ARG A 62 6.31 13.96 -39.63
CA ARG A 62 6.16 12.84 -38.68
C ARG A 62 6.97 13.03 -37.40
N ASP A 63 7.48 14.24 -37.13
CA ASP A 63 8.30 14.53 -35.96
C ASP A 63 7.48 14.73 -34.68
N GLU A 64 8.04 14.40 -33.52
CA GLU A 64 7.40 14.53 -32.20
C GLU A 64 6.93 15.95 -31.88
N SER A 65 7.60 16.98 -32.41
CA SER A 65 7.18 18.38 -32.21
C SER A 65 5.85 18.72 -32.87
N LEU A 66 5.41 17.91 -33.84
CA LEU A 66 4.16 18.08 -34.56
C LEU A 66 3.12 17.02 -34.21
N ILE A 67 3.55 15.77 -33.92
CA ILE A 67 2.65 14.63 -33.72
C ILE A 67 3.03 13.83 -32.47
N ASP A 68 2.86 14.45 -31.31
CA ASP A 68 2.89 13.79 -30.00
C ASP A 68 1.56 13.09 -29.68
N VAL A 69 0.44 13.66 -30.13
CA VAL A 69 -0.92 13.21 -29.84
C VAL A 69 -1.73 13.05 -31.13
N MET A 70 -2.30 11.86 -31.33
CA MET A 70 -3.28 11.58 -32.39
C MET A 70 -4.63 11.23 -31.76
N ALA A 71 -5.67 12.02 -32.04
CA ALA A 71 -6.98 11.87 -31.43
C ALA A 71 -8.11 11.77 -32.47
N LEU A 72 -8.50 10.54 -32.81
CA LEU A 72 -9.44 10.22 -33.88
C LEU A 72 -10.91 10.38 -33.45
N SER A 73 -11.23 10.20 -32.16
CA SER A 73 -12.59 10.20 -31.62
C SER A 73 -13.39 11.50 -31.82
N GLY A 74 -12.75 12.59 -32.23
CA GLY A 74 -13.42 13.86 -32.61
C GLY A 74 -13.21 14.27 -34.07
N MET A 75 -12.56 13.42 -34.86
CA MET A 75 -12.20 13.67 -36.26
C MET A 75 -13.01 12.79 -37.23
N VAL A 76 -13.70 11.79 -36.70
CA VAL A 76 -14.56 10.84 -37.41
C VAL A 76 -16.02 11.24 -37.17
N SER A 77 -16.86 11.28 -38.20
CA SER A 77 -18.30 11.50 -38.05
C SER A 77 -18.98 10.27 -37.44
N ASP A 78 -20.09 10.45 -36.73
CA ASP A 78 -20.81 9.36 -36.04
C ASP A 78 -21.18 8.17 -36.96
N ASP A 79 -21.40 8.42 -38.25
CA ASP A 79 -21.74 7.39 -39.25
C ASP A 79 -20.52 6.80 -39.99
N ALA A 80 -19.30 7.28 -39.71
CA ALA A 80 -18.09 6.81 -40.38
C ALA A 80 -17.51 5.57 -39.68
N GLU A 81 -17.15 4.58 -40.49
CA GLU A 81 -16.59 3.31 -40.06
C GLU A 81 -15.09 3.33 -40.38
N VAL A 82 -14.24 3.35 -39.35
CA VAL A 82 -12.79 3.19 -39.51
C VAL A 82 -12.47 1.72 -39.30
N LYS A 83 -12.11 1.02 -40.37
CA LYS A 83 -11.90 -0.44 -40.34
C LYS A 83 -10.52 -0.81 -39.85
N THR A 84 -9.53 0.04 -40.10
CA THR A 84 -8.15 -0.21 -39.72
C THR A 84 -7.36 1.07 -39.58
N LEU A 85 -6.40 1.08 -38.65
CA LEU A 85 -5.40 2.13 -38.52
C LEU A 85 -4.08 1.76 -39.22
N LYS A 86 -4.09 0.80 -40.15
CA LYS A 86 -2.88 0.46 -40.92
C LYS A 86 -2.25 1.72 -41.55
N GLY A 87 -0.95 1.86 -41.38
CA GLY A 87 -0.17 3.05 -41.67
C GLY A 87 0.16 3.88 -40.41
N ILE A 88 -0.47 3.61 -39.26
CA ILE A 88 -0.15 4.28 -38.00
C ILE A 88 1.29 4.00 -37.55
N GLU A 89 1.87 2.87 -37.96
CA GLU A 89 3.26 2.50 -37.71
C GLU A 89 4.27 3.52 -38.25
N TYR A 90 3.90 4.32 -39.26
CA TYR A 90 4.76 5.38 -39.78
C TYR A 90 4.96 6.54 -38.79
N PHE A 91 4.17 6.60 -37.71
CA PHE A 91 4.29 7.59 -36.63
C PHE A 91 4.93 6.99 -35.36
N ALA A 92 5.54 5.81 -35.44
CA ALA A 92 6.13 5.11 -34.30
C ALA A 92 7.16 5.93 -33.50
N ASP A 93 7.93 6.76 -34.20
CA ASP A 93 9.00 7.56 -33.60
C ASP A 93 8.48 8.77 -32.82
N SER A 94 7.29 9.28 -33.17
CA SER A 94 6.74 10.53 -32.61
C SER A 94 5.55 10.33 -31.68
N LEU A 95 4.72 9.33 -31.94
CA LEU A 95 3.40 9.22 -31.31
C LEU A 95 3.50 8.67 -29.88
N SER A 96 3.22 9.53 -28.90
CA SER A 96 3.21 9.14 -27.48
C SER A 96 1.79 8.96 -26.92
N VAL A 97 0.77 9.57 -27.54
CA VAL A 97 -0.64 9.44 -27.11
C VAL A 97 -1.55 9.13 -28.29
N LEU A 98 -2.25 8.00 -28.21
CA LEU A 98 -3.27 7.60 -29.18
C LEU A 98 -4.65 7.56 -28.53
N ARG A 99 -5.59 8.32 -29.09
CA ARG A 99 -7.02 8.27 -28.73
C ARG A 99 -7.84 7.87 -29.95
N CYS A 100 -8.30 6.62 -29.97
CA CYS A 100 -9.05 6.01 -31.05
C CYS A 100 -10.33 5.31 -30.54
N GLY A 101 -10.92 5.82 -29.46
CA GLY A 101 -12.18 5.29 -28.93
C GLY A 101 -13.40 5.68 -29.78
N GLY A 102 -14.41 4.82 -29.83
CA GLY A 102 -15.71 5.12 -30.44
C GLY A 102 -15.71 5.26 -31.96
N ILE A 103 -14.77 4.62 -32.67
CA ILE A 103 -14.65 4.72 -34.14
C ILE A 103 -14.90 3.39 -34.86
N ASN A 104 -15.50 2.42 -34.14
CA ASN A 104 -15.93 1.12 -34.66
C ASN A 104 -14.80 0.20 -35.11
N LEU A 105 -13.61 0.28 -34.50
CA LEU A 105 -12.50 -0.63 -34.82
C LEU A 105 -12.82 -2.07 -34.41
N GLU A 106 -12.57 -3.02 -35.32
CA GLU A 106 -12.58 -4.46 -35.01
C GLU A 106 -11.19 -4.97 -34.60
N GLU A 107 -10.14 -4.33 -35.10
CA GLU A 107 -8.74 -4.67 -34.83
C GLU A 107 -7.90 -3.40 -34.60
N LEU A 108 -6.90 -3.51 -33.71
CA LEU A 108 -5.96 -2.44 -33.41
C LEU A 108 -4.56 -3.01 -33.20
N ASP A 109 -3.65 -2.70 -34.12
CA ASP A 109 -2.23 -3.01 -33.99
C ASP A 109 -1.45 -1.76 -33.55
N VAL A 110 -0.88 -1.82 -32.35
CA VAL A 110 -0.03 -0.77 -31.77
C VAL A 110 1.42 -1.26 -31.55
N SER A 111 1.77 -2.43 -32.08
CA SER A 111 3.05 -3.09 -31.81
C SER A 111 4.28 -2.27 -32.24
N ALA A 112 4.13 -1.45 -33.29
CA ALA A 112 5.17 -0.54 -33.76
C ALA A 112 5.31 0.73 -32.90
N LEU A 113 4.31 1.09 -32.10
CA LEU A 113 4.26 2.37 -31.36
C LEU A 113 5.04 2.29 -30.04
N TYR A 114 6.35 2.05 -30.11
CA TYR A 114 7.19 1.79 -28.94
C TYR A 114 7.36 3.01 -28.00
N ASN A 115 7.01 4.21 -28.46
CA ASN A 115 7.01 5.45 -27.67
C ASN A 115 5.66 5.75 -26.97
N LEU A 116 4.64 4.91 -27.15
CA LEU A 116 3.30 5.14 -26.61
C LEU A 116 3.31 5.13 -25.08
N THR A 117 2.86 6.24 -24.49
CA THR A 117 2.68 6.46 -23.04
C THR A 117 1.21 6.38 -22.61
N SER A 118 0.29 6.66 -23.54
CA SER A 118 -1.15 6.62 -23.26
C SER A 118 -1.94 6.09 -24.47
N LEU A 119 -2.74 5.05 -24.23
CA LEU A 119 -3.66 4.47 -25.20
C LEU A 119 -5.09 4.53 -24.68
N THR A 120 -6.00 5.07 -25.49
CA THR A 120 -7.43 5.22 -25.19
C THR A 120 -8.20 4.73 -26.43
N CYS A 121 -8.76 3.52 -26.36
CA CYS A 121 -9.41 2.77 -27.45
C CYS A 121 -10.77 2.19 -27.03
N GLU A 122 -11.44 2.86 -26.10
CA GLU A 122 -12.75 2.49 -25.55
C GLU A 122 -13.88 2.54 -26.58
N GLY A 123 -14.94 1.75 -26.38
CA GLY A 123 -16.14 1.85 -27.22
C GLY A 123 -15.91 1.43 -28.67
N ASN A 124 -15.05 0.44 -28.90
CA ASN A 124 -14.86 -0.20 -30.21
C ASN A 124 -15.39 -1.65 -30.15
N TYR A 125 -15.11 -2.45 -31.18
CA TYR A 125 -15.47 -3.86 -31.29
C TYR A 125 -14.24 -4.77 -31.21
N LEU A 126 -13.21 -4.36 -30.46
CA LEU A 126 -11.97 -5.12 -30.36
C LEU A 126 -12.22 -6.44 -29.61
N THR A 127 -11.82 -7.56 -30.21
CA THR A 127 -11.91 -8.89 -29.59
C THR A 127 -10.62 -9.30 -28.87
N SER A 128 -9.50 -8.67 -29.23
CA SER A 128 -8.21 -8.83 -28.57
C SER A 128 -7.40 -7.53 -28.64
N LEU A 129 -6.50 -7.33 -27.68
CA LEU A 129 -5.57 -6.22 -27.67
C LEU A 129 -4.22 -6.67 -27.11
N ASP A 130 -3.14 -6.43 -27.86
CA ASP A 130 -1.77 -6.68 -27.43
C ASP A 130 -1.02 -5.36 -27.29
N VAL A 131 -0.63 -5.02 -26.07
CA VAL A 131 0.21 -3.85 -25.77
C VAL A 131 1.60 -4.25 -25.28
N SER A 132 1.96 -5.52 -25.31
CA SER A 132 3.22 -6.05 -24.76
C SER A 132 4.50 -5.46 -25.39
N HIS A 133 4.36 -4.81 -26.55
CA HIS A 133 5.43 -4.14 -27.29
C HIS A 133 5.51 -2.62 -27.00
N ASN A 134 4.74 -2.11 -26.03
CA ASN A 134 4.68 -0.70 -25.68
C ASN A 134 5.26 -0.45 -24.26
N PRO A 135 6.59 -0.60 -24.05
CA PRO A 135 7.20 -0.62 -22.72
C PRO A 135 7.08 0.69 -21.94
N LYS A 136 6.76 1.80 -22.61
CA LYS A 136 6.58 3.13 -22.02
C LYS A 136 5.14 3.44 -21.60
N LEU A 137 4.21 2.49 -21.78
CA LEU A 137 2.79 2.73 -21.51
C LEU A 137 2.53 2.96 -20.02
N ILE A 138 1.88 4.07 -19.70
CA ILE A 138 1.51 4.50 -18.34
C ILE A 138 0.00 4.40 -18.15
N THR A 139 -0.78 4.74 -19.18
CA THR A 139 -2.25 4.72 -19.15
C THR A 139 -2.79 3.84 -20.26
N LEU A 140 -3.62 2.86 -19.90
CA LEU A 140 -4.39 2.05 -20.84
C LEU A 140 -5.87 2.11 -20.52
N LYS A 141 -6.67 2.55 -21.50
CA LYS A 141 -8.13 2.60 -21.44
C LYS A 141 -8.71 1.88 -22.65
N CYS A 142 -9.24 0.69 -22.42
CA CYS A 142 -9.80 -0.20 -23.44
C CYS A 142 -11.19 -0.74 -23.03
N MET A 143 -11.89 -0.02 -22.16
CA MET A 143 -13.22 -0.39 -21.68
C MET A 143 -14.28 -0.37 -22.79
N SER A 144 -15.40 -1.07 -22.57
CA SER A 144 -16.52 -1.15 -23.52
C SER A 144 -16.08 -1.64 -24.90
N ASN A 145 -15.43 -2.80 -24.93
CA ASN A 145 -15.08 -3.56 -26.14
C ASN A 145 -15.63 -4.99 -26.01
N GLU A 146 -15.20 -5.90 -26.89
CA GLU A 146 -15.54 -7.33 -26.84
C GLU A 146 -14.30 -8.17 -26.50
N LEU A 147 -13.38 -7.62 -25.70
CA LEU A 147 -12.08 -8.25 -25.44
C LEU A 147 -12.26 -9.57 -24.70
N THR A 148 -11.77 -10.64 -25.33
CA THR A 148 -11.60 -11.97 -24.71
C THR A 148 -10.15 -12.19 -24.28
N SER A 149 -9.22 -11.38 -24.81
CA SER A 149 -7.79 -11.41 -24.47
C SER A 149 -7.20 -10.01 -24.41
N LEU A 150 -6.46 -9.73 -23.34
CA LEU A 150 -5.67 -8.51 -23.17
C LEU A 150 -4.24 -8.90 -22.78
N ASN A 151 -3.29 -8.75 -23.71
CA ASN A 151 -1.89 -9.07 -23.47
C ASN A 151 -1.12 -7.81 -23.01
N LEU A 152 -0.76 -7.79 -21.72
CA LEU A 152 0.00 -6.70 -21.09
C LEU A 152 1.53 -6.96 -21.10
N GLY A 153 1.96 -8.18 -21.42
CA GLY A 153 3.37 -8.58 -21.37
C GLY A 153 4.07 -8.30 -20.03
N ASN A 154 5.34 -7.90 -20.10
CA ASN A 154 6.17 -7.60 -18.93
C ASN A 154 6.31 -6.08 -18.70
N ILE A 155 5.21 -5.33 -18.84
CA ILE A 155 5.21 -3.87 -18.64
C ILE A 155 5.04 -3.57 -17.17
N SER A 156 5.94 -2.77 -16.59
CA SER A 156 5.87 -2.35 -15.18
C SER A 156 5.36 -0.92 -14.98
N ASN A 157 5.26 -0.13 -16.05
CA ASN A 157 5.05 1.32 -15.97
C ASN A 157 3.57 1.74 -15.94
N ILE A 158 2.63 0.83 -16.19
CA ILE A 158 1.19 1.14 -16.18
C ILE A 158 0.78 1.55 -14.77
N GLU A 159 0.26 2.77 -14.63
CA GLU A 159 -0.32 3.29 -13.41
C GLU A 159 -1.86 3.26 -13.43
N THR A 160 -2.47 3.30 -14.61
CA THR A 160 -3.93 3.30 -14.80
C THR A 160 -4.33 2.27 -15.86
N LEU A 161 -5.16 1.30 -15.47
CA LEU A 161 -5.71 0.27 -16.35
C LEU A 161 -7.23 0.21 -16.25
N TYR A 162 -7.93 0.61 -17.31
CA TYR A 162 -9.37 0.44 -17.44
C TYR A 162 -9.67 -0.55 -18.56
N CYS A 163 -10.18 -1.72 -18.18
CA CYS A 163 -10.58 -2.81 -19.08
C CYS A 163 -11.98 -3.35 -18.74
N PHE A 164 -12.82 -2.53 -18.09
CA PHE A 164 -14.17 -2.91 -17.71
C PHE A 164 -15.12 -3.00 -18.91
N ALA A 165 -16.25 -3.70 -18.75
CA ALA A 165 -17.23 -3.94 -19.81
C ALA A 165 -16.59 -4.61 -21.04
N ASN A 166 -16.06 -5.81 -20.81
CA ASN A 166 -15.46 -6.70 -21.80
C ASN A 166 -15.89 -8.15 -21.48
N SER A 167 -15.26 -9.15 -22.11
CA SER A 167 -15.53 -10.58 -21.89
C SER A 167 -14.27 -11.33 -21.46
N LEU A 168 -13.42 -10.70 -20.63
CA LEU A 168 -12.18 -11.31 -20.14
C LEU A 168 -12.49 -12.41 -19.11
N GLU A 169 -12.02 -13.63 -19.35
CA GLU A 169 -12.09 -14.73 -18.39
C GLU A 169 -10.90 -14.72 -17.41
N SER A 170 -9.79 -14.11 -17.80
CA SER A 170 -8.60 -13.93 -16.96
C SER A 170 -7.85 -12.65 -17.33
N ILE A 171 -7.08 -12.12 -16.38
CA ILE A 171 -6.16 -11.01 -16.59
C ILE A 171 -4.96 -11.14 -15.66
N ASP A 172 -3.74 -11.05 -16.21
CA ASP A 172 -2.51 -11.06 -15.43
C ASP A 172 -1.99 -9.62 -15.23
N VAL A 173 -2.07 -9.14 -14.00
CA VAL A 173 -1.58 -7.82 -13.59
C VAL A 173 -0.34 -7.89 -12.69
N SER A 174 0.27 -9.07 -12.55
CA SER A 174 1.36 -9.33 -11.59
C SER A 174 2.62 -8.48 -11.84
N ASN A 175 2.86 -8.09 -13.10
CA ASN A 175 3.97 -7.23 -13.48
C ASN A 175 3.69 -5.72 -13.27
N LEU A 176 2.42 -5.33 -13.07
CA LEU A 176 2.02 -3.92 -12.97
C LEU A 176 2.26 -3.38 -11.54
N VAL A 177 3.50 -3.42 -11.06
CA VAL A 177 3.86 -3.03 -9.69
C VAL A 177 3.60 -1.54 -9.36
N ASN A 178 3.49 -0.69 -10.39
CA ASN A 178 3.17 0.73 -10.28
C ASN A 178 1.67 1.04 -10.44
N LEU A 179 0.81 0.02 -10.56
CA LEU A 179 -0.63 0.19 -10.78
C LEU A 179 -1.29 0.88 -9.58
N LYS A 180 -1.98 1.99 -9.84
CA LYS A 180 -2.68 2.82 -8.84
C LYS A 180 -4.19 2.80 -9.02
N ASP A 181 -4.69 2.77 -10.26
CA ASP A 181 -6.12 2.79 -10.58
C ASP A 181 -6.45 1.65 -11.54
N PHE A 182 -7.19 0.65 -11.06
CA PHE A 182 -7.50 -0.56 -11.82
C PHE A 182 -9.00 -0.85 -11.82
N LYS A 183 -9.59 -0.89 -13.02
CA LYS A 183 -11.01 -1.17 -13.22
C LYS A 183 -11.18 -2.30 -14.24
N CYS A 184 -11.59 -3.46 -13.75
CA CYS A 184 -11.88 -4.67 -14.51
C CYS A 184 -13.31 -5.19 -14.28
N ASN A 185 -14.22 -4.36 -13.77
CA ASN A 185 -15.61 -4.74 -13.59
C ASN A 185 -16.33 -5.12 -14.89
N GLN A 186 -17.45 -5.84 -14.82
CA GLN A 186 -18.21 -6.28 -16.00
C GLN A 186 -17.32 -7.06 -16.97
N ASN A 187 -16.82 -8.19 -16.49
CA ASN A 187 -16.05 -9.19 -17.24
C ASN A 187 -16.51 -10.57 -16.76
N GLU A 188 -15.82 -11.63 -17.19
CA GLU A 188 -16.14 -13.02 -16.87
C GLU A 188 -15.06 -13.64 -15.96
N LEU A 189 -14.32 -12.84 -15.17
CA LEU A 189 -13.19 -13.28 -14.37
C LEU A 189 -13.62 -14.26 -13.27
N THR A 190 -12.98 -15.43 -13.18
CA THR A 190 -13.22 -16.42 -12.11
C THR A 190 -12.21 -16.34 -10.96
N SER A 191 -11.05 -15.74 -11.21
CA SER A 191 -10.00 -15.48 -10.22
C SER A 191 -9.26 -14.18 -10.56
N LEU A 192 -8.75 -13.50 -9.56
CA LEU A 192 -7.96 -12.28 -9.73
C LEU A 192 -6.91 -12.17 -8.62
N ASP A 193 -5.63 -12.09 -9.01
CA ASP A 193 -4.51 -11.87 -8.09
C ASP A 193 -4.01 -10.43 -8.26
N VAL A 194 -4.14 -9.64 -7.19
CA VAL A 194 -3.65 -8.26 -7.09
C VAL A 194 -2.55 -8.10 -6.02
N SER A 195 -2.00 -9.20 -5.53
CA SER A 195 -1.02 -9.22 -4.43
C SER A 195 0.27 -8.46 -4.72
N LYS A 196 0.62 -8.30 -6.00
CA LYS A 196 1.81 -7.55 -6.46
C LYS A 196 1.54 -6.06 -6.67
N ASN A 197 0.28 -5.66 -6.73
CA ASN A 197 -0.12 -4.28 -7.02
C ASN A 197 -0.25 -3.48 -5.71
N VAL A 198 0.80 -3.47 -4.90
CA VAL A 198 0.83 -2.86 -3.55
C VAL A 198 0.56 -1.35 -3.54
N ASN A 199 0.71 -0.70 -4.71
CA ASN A 199 0.44 0.72 -4.91
C ASN A 199 -1.00 1.02 -5.33
N LEU A 200 -1.89 0.03 -5.38
CA LEU A 200 -3.31 0.23 -5.73
C LEU A 200 -3.98 1.19 -4.75
N GLN A 201 -4.62 2.21 -5.29
CA GLN A 201 -5.36 3.24 -4.55
C GLN A 201 -6.85 3.22 -4.86
N LYS A 202 -7.20 2.85 -6.09
CA LYS A 202 -8.57 2.74 -6.60
C LYS A 202 -8.73 1.41 -7.33
N PHE A 203 -9.78 0.68 -6.99
CA PHE A 203 -9.99 -0.65 -7.51
C PHE A 203 -11.47 -0.98 -7.70
N SER A 204 -11.81 -1.64 -8.82
CA SER A 204 -13.16 -2.10 -9.15
C SER A 204 -13.13 -3.40 -9.96
N CYS A 205 -13.64 -4.50 -9.39
CA CYS A 205 -13.79 -5.79 -10.07
C CYS A 205 -15.23 -6.36 -10.00
N SER A 206 -16.22 -5.48 -9.88
CA SER A 206 -17.66 -5.81 -9.89
C SER A 206 -18.07 -6.73 -11.03
N LEU A 207 -19.22 -7.41 -10.90
CA LEU A 207 -19.89 -8.03 -12.05
C LEU A 207 -18.90 -8.93 -12.82
N ASN A 208 -18.29 -9.84 -12.07
CA ASN A 208 -17.42 -10.93 -12.47
C ASN A 208 -17.88 -12.19 -11.73
N HIS A 209 -17.21 -13.33 -11.94
CA HIS A 209 -17.50 -14.63 -11.31
C HIS A 209 -16.47 -15.03 -10.24
N LEU A 210 -15.85 -14.04 -9.60
CA LEU A 210 -14.85 -14.25 -8.55
C LEU A 210 -15.52 -14.87 -7.30
N ARG A 211 -14.86 -15.85 -6.67
CA ARG A 211 -15.33 -16.47 -5.41
C ARG A 211 -14.66 -15.94 -4.15
N SER A 212 -13.44 -15.42 -4.30
CA SER A 212 -12.65 -14.85 -3.21
C SER A 212 -11.69 -13.83 -3.78
N LEU A 213 -11.32 -12.83 -3.00
CA LEU A 213 -10.39 -11.81 -3.38
C LEU A 213 -9.53 -11.40 -2.18
N ASP A 214 -8.22 -11.61 -2.29
CA ASP A 214 -7.27 -11.18 -1.26
C ASP A 214 -6.76 -9.77 -1.56
N LEU A 215 -7.08 -8.82 -0.67
CA LEU A 215 -6.62 -7.43 -0.73
C LEU A 215 -5.63 -7.08 0.39
N SER A 216 -5.13 -8.08 1.13
CA SER A 216 -4.26 -7.87 2.30
C SER A 216 -2.97 -7.11 1.97
N ASN A 217 -2.45 -7.28 0.75
CA ASN A 217 -1.24 -6.58 0.27
C ASN A 217 -1.52 -5.18 -0.31
N ASN A 218 -2.78 -4.80 -0.51
CA ASN A 218 -3.18 -3.55 -1.16
C ASN A 218 -3.53 -2.46 -0.13
N THR A 219 -2.63 -2.24 0.82
CA THR A 219 -2.84 -1.35 1.99
C THR A 219 -3.02 0.12 1.64
N ASN A 220 -2.76 0.53 0.38
CA ASN A 220 -2.93 1.89 -0.12
C ASN A 220 -4.32 2.18 -0.71
N LEU A 221 -5.24 1.20 -0.69
CA LEU A 221 -6.61 1.39 -1.18
C LEU A 221 -7.34 2.45 -0.34
N ASN A 222 -7.59 3.61 -0.94
CA ASN A 222 -8.27 4.73 -0.29
C ASN A 222 -9.77 4.76 -0.60
N THR A 223 -10.20 4.09 -1.67
CA THR A 223 -11.60 4.09 -2.12
C THR A 223 -11.90 2.79 -2.85
N VAL A 224 -12.85 2.01 -2.33
CA VAL A 224 -13.42 0.87 -3.05
C VAL A 224 -14.84 1.26 -3.45
N VAL A 225 -15.06 1.47 -4.74
CA VAL A 225 -16.32 2.02 -5.25
C VAL A 225 -17.44 0.99 -5.09
N LYS A 226 -18.67 1.46 -4.83
CA LYS A 226 -19.94 0.77 -4.49
C LYS A 226 -20.27 -0.57 -5.17
N SER A 227 -19.57 -0.94 -6.24
CA SER A 227 -19.85 -2.11 -7.07
C SER A 227 -18.83 -3.23 -6.92
N ALA A 228 -17.72 -3.05 -6.19
CA ALA A 228 -16.45 -3.73 -6.49
C ALA A 228 -16.34 -5.25 -6.27
N ILE A 229 -17.25 -5.96 -5.60
CA ILE A 229 -16.98 -7.33 -5.13
C ILE A 229 -18.29 -8.13 -4.96
N GLY A 230 -18.78 -8.76 -6.04
CA GLY A 230 -19.95 -9.65 -5.97
C GLY A 230 -19.61 -10.94 -5.24
N GLY A 231 -20.44 -11.42 -4.30
CA GLY A 231 -20.32 -12.75 -3.67
C GLY A 231 -18.92 -13.13 -3.16
N GLN A 232 -18.14 -12.15 -2.69
CA GLN A 232 -16.70 -12.28 -2.49
C GLN A 232 -16.30 -11.99 -1.05
N THR A 233 -15.50 -12.87 -0.47
CA THR A 233 -14.75 -12.56 0.75
C THR A 233 -13.55 -11.67 0.43
N VAL A 234 -13.38 -10.58 1.19
CA VAL A 234 -12.24 -9.65 1.13
C VAL A 234 -11.51 -9.65 2.46
N THR A 235 -10.23 -9.98 2.48
CA THR A 235 -9.43 -9.82 3.70
C THR A 235 -8.83 -8.42 3.75
N ALA A 236 -9.06 -7.67 4.83
CA ALA A 236 -8.53 -6.31 5.00
C ALA A 236 -7.95 -6.10 6.41
N PRO A 237 -6.77 -5.45 6.55
CA PRO A 237 -6.21 -5.18 7.86
C PRO A 237 -6.99 -4.08 8.57
N ALA A 238 -7.28 -4.25 9.87
CA ALA A 238 -7.81 -3.17 10.70
C ALA A 238 -6.73 -2.54 11.58
N ALA A 239 -6.85 -1.23 11.76
CA ALA A 239 -6.02 -0.44 12.69
C ALA A 239 -6.89 0.21 13.76
N ILE A 240 -6.29 0.55 14.91
CA ILE A 240 -6.94 1.28 16.00
C ILE A 240 -6.48 2.74 16.04
N ASN A 241 -7.44 3.66 16.22
CA ASN A 241 -7.21 5.08 16.47
C ASN A 241 -8.09 5.55 17.65
N GLY A 242 -7.52 5.53 18.85
CA GLY A 242 -8.28 5.82 20.07
C GLY A 242 -9.30 4.75 20.38
N LEU A 243 -10.59 5.08 20.31
CA LEU A 243 -11.72 4.14 20.45
C LEU A 243 -12.27 3.66 19.10
N GLN A 244 -11.73 4.18 17.99
CA GLN A 244 -12.18 3.82 16.66
C GLN A 244 -11.31 2.71 16.08
N ILE A 245 -11.94 1.77 15.38
CA ILE A 245 -11.27 0.80 14.52
C ILE A 245 -11.54 1.20 13.09
N THR A 246 -10.46 1.39 12.37
CA THR A 246 -10.48 1.76 10.95
C THR A 246 -10.13 0.53 10.15
N VAL A 247 -11.07 0.11 9.30
CA VAL A 247 -10.78 -0.80 8.20
C VAL A 247 -10.60 0.10 6.98
N PRO A 248 -9.49 0.04 6.22
CA PRO A 248 -9.24 0.88 5.05
C PRO A 248 -10.09 0.42 3.86
N PHE A 249 -11.40 0.37 4.04
CA PHE A 249 -12.38 -0.01 3.04
C PHE A 249 -13.53 1.00 3.06
N ALA A 250 -13.49 1.96 2.15
CA ALA A 250 -14.57 2.94 1.98
C ALA A 250 -15.72 2.34 1.15
N VAL A 251 -16.97 2.57 1.56
CA VAL A 251 -18.17 2.22 0.78
C VAL A 251 -18.92 3.49 0.42
N ASP A 252 -19.28 3.64 -0.85
CA ASP A 252 -19.87 4.86 -1.44
C ASP A 252 -21.32 5.16 -1.02
N ASP A 253 -22.03 4.23 -0.34
CA ASP A 253 -23.39 4.46 0.18
C ASP A 253 -23.70 3.59 1.40
N ALA A 254 -23.87 4.24 2.54
CA ALA A 254 -24.05 3.60 3.85
C ALA A 254 -25.45 2.97 4.06
N LEU A 255 -26.43 3.24 3.18
CA LEU A 255 -27.82 2.79 3.36
C LEU A 255 -28.06 1.30 3.07
N CYS A 256 -27.08 0.60 2.49
CA CYS A 256 -27.18 -0.82 2.12
C CYS A 256 -26.37 -1.75 3.04
N ILE A 257 -25.91 -1.24 4.18
CA ILE A 257 -25.19 -2.03 5.18
C ILE A 257 -26.23 -2.71 6.07
N ARG A 258 -26.22 -4.04 6.13
CA ARG A 258 -26.97 -4.80 7.14
C ARG A 258 -26.01 -5.80 7.77
N THR A 259 -25.76 -5.55 9.05
CA THR A 259 -25.06 -6.38 10.05
C THR A 259 -23.53 -6.24 10.16
N THR A 260 -23.12 -5.76 11.34
CA THR A 260 -21.86 -6.09 12.02
C THR A 260 -22.18 -7.11 13.09
N SER A 261 -21.56 -8.29 13.03
CA SER A 261 -21.48 -9.15 14.21
C SER A 261 -20.14 -8.88 14.87
N LEU A 262 -20.15 -7.98 15.84
CA LEU A 262 -19.23 -8.08 16.97
C LEU A 262 -20.01 -8.92 17.99
N ASP A 263 -19.63 -10.19 18.18
CA ASP A 263 -20.10 -10.92 19.36
C ASP A 263 -19.68 -10.06 20.58
N LYS A 264 -20.53 -9.43 21.40
CA LYS A 264 -21.97 -9.52 21.63
C LYS A 264 -22.51 -8.13 22.02
N ASN A 265 -23.54 -7.66 21.30
CA ASN A 265 -24.44 -6.51 21.57
C ASN A 265 -24.07 -5.17 20.91
N ASP A 266 -24.65 -4.97 19.72
CA ASP A 266 -25.07 -3.70 19.09
C ASP A 266 -24.10 -2.51 19.16
N VAL A 267 -23.24 -2.42 18.14
CA VAL A 267 -22.53 -1.17 17.81
C VAL A 267 -23.51 -0.16 17.21
N PHE A 268 -23.78 0.91 17.95
CA PHE A 268 -24.48 2.10 17.49
C PHE A 268 -23.48 3.14 16.97
N GLY A 269 -23.39 3.31 15.65
CA GLY A 269 -22.73 4.47 15.05
C GLY A 269 -21.76 4.08 13.93
N TYR A 270 -22.24 4.20 12.69
CA TYR A 270 -21.43 4.06 11.50
C TYR A 270 -21.15 5.45 10.93
N THR A 271 -19.90 5.73 10.60
CA THR A 271 -19.53 6.83 9.73
C THR A 271 -18.49 6.30 8.73
N MET A 272 -18.84 6.27 7.45
CA MET A 272 -17.98 5.98 6.28
C MET A 272 -16.62 5.29 6.58
N GLY A 273 -16.57 3.95 6.65
CA GLY A 273 -15.30 3.19 6.78
C GLY A 273 -14.67 3.18 8.18
N GLU A 274 -15.28 3.86 9.16
CA GLU A 274 -14.85 3.87 10.55
C GLU A 274 -15.89 3.19 11.44
N PHE A 275 -15.43 2.25 12.26
CA PHE A 275 -16.22 1.65 13.33
C PHE A 275 -15.81 2.30 14.64
N ALA A 276 -16.78 2.74 15.44
CA ALA A 276 -16.53 3.13 16.82
C ALA A 276 -17.06 2.01 17.72
N THR A 277 -16.18 1.31 18.43
CA THR A 277 -16.62 0.47 19.55
C THR A 277 -16.56 1.33 20.82
N TYR A 278 -17.51 1.14 21.72
CA TYR A 278 -17.45 1.81 23.01
C TYR A 278 -16.36 1.19 23.91
N ASP A 279 -16.01 -0.07 23.66
CA ASP A 279 -14.89 -0.77 24.30
C ASP A 279 -14.16 -1.64 23.26
N VAL A 280 -12.92 -1.29 22.94
CA VAL A 280 -12.06 -2.05 22.00
C VAL A 280 -11.50 -3.32 22.62
N SER A 281 -11.60 -3.47 23.95
CA SER A 281 -11.08 -4.60 24.70
C SER A 281 -11.97 -5.85 24.67
N GLU A 282 -13.14 -5.75 24.04
CA GLU A 282 -14.10 -6.86 23.89
C GLU A 282 -13.96 -7.59 22.53
N ILE A 283 -12.98 -7.23 21.70
CA ILE A 283 -12.80 -7.78 20.34
C ILE A 283 -11.84 -8.96 20.37
N ASP A 284 -12.37 -10.15 20.63
CA ASP A 284 -11.57 -11.36 20.80
C ASP A 284 -11.31 -12.14 19.49
N SER A 285 -12.21 -12.06 18.51
CA SER A 285 -12.24 -12.99 17.35
C SER A 285 -12.29 -12.33 15.97
N GLY A 286 -11.98 -11.04 15.87
CA GLY A 286 -12.01 -10.28 14.61
C GLY A 286 -13.32 -9.53 14.40
N ILE A 287 -13.49 -8.94 13.22
CA ILE A 287 -14.66 -8.17 12.84
C ILE A 287 -15.19 -8.73 11.53
N ASP A 288 -16.38 -9.31 11.56
CA ASP A 288 -17.08 -9.73 10.35
C ASP A 288 -18.00 -8.61 9.88
N TYR A 289 -17.76 -8.15 8.65
CA TYR A 289 -18.60 -7.15 7.99
C TYR A 289 -19.34 -7.78 6.81
N SER A 290 -20.66 -7.62 6.78
CA SER A 290 -21.51 -8.05 5.67
C SER A 290 -22.28 -6.88 5.05
N TYR A 291 -22.32 -6.84 3.71
CA TYR A 291 -23.05 -5.84 2.93
C TYR A 291 -24.08 -6.51 2.02
N SER A 292 -25.31 -5.99 1.96
CA SER A 292 -26.41 -6.54 1.16
C SER A 292 -27.12 -5.43 0.38
N VAL A 293 -26.99 -5.44 -0.95
CA VAL A 293 -27.68 -4.50 -1.84
C VAL A 293 -28.98 -5.10 -2.34
N SER A 294 -30.11 -4.69 -1.76
CA SER A 294 -31.45 -5.06 -2.20
C SER A 294 -31.87 -4.32 -3.48
N ASN A 295 -31.28 -4.63 -4.63
CA ASN A 295 -31.72 -4.12 -5.94
C ASN A 295 -31.76 -5.25 -6.98
N GLU A 296 -32.88 -5.35 -7.72
CA GLU A 296 -33.24 -6.47 -8.63
C GLU A 296 -32.26 -6.72 -9.80
N LYS A 297 -31.21 -5.91 -9.96
CA LYS A 297 -30.14 -6.11 -10.96
C LYS A 297 -28.81 -6.61 -10.39
N CYS A 298 -28.71 -6.74 -9.08
CA CYS A 298 -27.56 -7.29 -8.39
C CYS A 298 -28.04 -8.59 -7.75
N GLU A 299 -27.82 -9.73 -8.42
CA GLU A 299 -28.01 -11.03 -7.76
C GLU A 299 -27.19 -11.03 -6.46
N ASP A 300 -27.84 -11.45 -5.38
CA ASP A 300 -27.43 -11.37 -3.98
C ASP A 300 -25.91 -11.33 -3.74
N MET A 301 -25.36 -10.12 -3.60
CA MET A 301 -23.96 -9.87 -3.27
C MET A 301 -23.80 -9.92 -1.75
N GLU A 302 -23.12 -10.96 -1.26
CA GLU A 302 -22.61 -11.06 0.12
C GLU A 302 -21.09 -10.82 0.07
N VAL A 303 -20.63 -9.77 0.73
CA VAL A 303 -19.19 -9.52 0.92
C VAL A 303 -18.86 -9.82 2.37
N HIS A 304 -17.97 -10.77 2.61
CA HIS A 304 -17.42 -11.01 3.94
C HIS A 304 -16.08 -10.29 4.05
N ILE A 305 -15.94 -9.33 4.94
CA ILE A 305 -14.61 -8.79 5.24
C ILE A 305 -14.02 -9.56 6.41
N ASP A 306 -13.01 -10.40 6.13
CA ASP A 306 -12.20 -11.01 7.18
C ASP A 306 -11.20 -9.95 7.67
N VAL A 307 -11.52 -9.31 8.80
CA VAL A 307 -10.60 -8.35 9.39
C VAL A 307 -9.47 -9.08 10.08
N THR A 308 -8.26 -8.95 9.52
CA THR A 308 -7.06 -9.37 10.24
C THR A 308 -6.73 -8.33 11.30
N ARG A 309 -6.69 -8.76 12.56
CA ARG A 309 -6.33 -7.92 13.70
C ARG A 309 -4.85 -7.49 13.59
N ASP A 310 -4.64 -6.25 13.13
CA ASP A 310 -3.33 -5.61 13.01
C ASP A 310 -3.09 -4.62 14.18
N PHE A 311 -3.75 -4.86 15.32
CA PHE A 311 -3.56 -4.18 16.59
C PHE A 311 -3.54 -5.21 17.73
N TYR A 312 -2.75 -4.97 18.76
CA TYR A 312 -2.50 -5.95 19.82
C TYR A 312 -2.74 -5.37 21.21
N GLN A 313 -3.20 -6.23 22.12
CA GLN A 313 -3.42 -5.90 23.52
C GLN A 313 -2.16 -6.20 24.32
N VAL A 314 -1.71 -5.21 25.08
CA VAL A 314 -0.67 -5.36 26.10
C VAL A 314 -1.32 -5.18 27.47
N SER A 315 -1.37 -6.26 28.24
CA SER A 315 -1.87 -6.27 29.62
C SER A 315 -0.70 -6.11 30.59
N PHE A 316 -0.80 -5.13 31.48
CA PHE A 316 0.20 -4.84 32.51
C PHE A 316 -0.30 -5.32 33.87
N TYR A 317 0.51 -6.12 34.56
CA TYR A 317 0.25 -6.64 35.89
C TYR A 317 1.26 -6.11 36.91
N ALA A 318 0.80 -5.90 38.15
CA ALA A 318 1.68 -5.48 39.25
C ALA A 318 2.53 -6.63 39.81
N ASP A 319 2.19 -7.88 39.53
CA ASP A 319 2.82 -9.06 40.13
C ASP A 319 3.13 -10.15 39.09
N GLU A 320 4.14 -10.98 39.41
CA GLU A 320 4.59 -12.09 38.55
C GLU A 320 3.53 -13.20 38.44
N GLU A 321 2.67 -13.33 39.45
CA GLU A 321 1.52 -14.24 39.46
C GLU A 321 0.32 -13.74 38.63
N MET A 322 0.44 -12.56 38.00
CA MET A 322 -0.55 -11.92 37.15
C MET A 322 -1.94 -11.79 37.81
N GLN A 323 -2.00 -11.54 39.11
CA GLN A 323 -3.25 -11.41 39.87
C GLN A 323 -3.83 -9.99 39.84
N GLU A 324 -2.97 -8.97 39.76
CA GLU A 324 -3.36 -7.55 39.82
C GLU A 324 -3.11 -6.84 38.48
N LEU A 325 -4.16 -6.75 37.66
CA LEU A 325 -4.15 -6.00 36.41
C LEU A 325 -4.16 -4.48 36.70
N ILE A 326 -3.09 -3.79 36.31
CA ILE A 326 -2.92 -2.34 36.52
C ILE A 326 -3.23 -1.51 35.27
N GLY A 327 -3.32 -2.15 34.10
CA GLY A 327 -3.80 -1.46 32.91
C GLY A 327 -3.68 -2.29 31.64
N LYS A 328 -4.46 -1.91 30.65
CA LYS A 328 -4.38 -2.43 29.27
C LYS A 328 -3.97 -1.32 28.32
N ARG A 329 -3.22 -1.66 27.28
CA ARG A 329 -2.90 -0.77 26.15
C ARG A 329 -3.16 -1.51 24.85
N PHE A 330 -3.79 -0.81 23.91
CA PHE A 330 -3.92 -1.26 22.54
C PHE A 330 -2.96 -0.46 21.69
N VAL A 331 -2.21 -1.16 20.85
CA VAL A 331 -1.21 -0.57 19.95
C VAL A 331 -1.37 -1.18 18.57
N ASN A 332 -1.11 -0.42 17.52
CA ASN A 332 -1.05 -1.00 16.17
C ASN A 332 0.18 -1.91 16.06
N LYS A 333 0.16 -2.80 15.08
CA LYS A 333 1.29 -3.67 14.77
C LYS A 333 2.57 -2.87 14.59
N ASN A 334 3.65 -3.38 15.18
CA ASN A 334 4.98 -2.77 15.22
C ASN A 334 5.07 -1.46 16.05
N GLU A 335 3.99 -1.01 16.70
CA GLU A 335 4.08 0.08 17.67
C GLU A 335 4.59 -0.43 19.03
N ALA A 336 5.09 0.49 19.84
CA ALA A 336 5.49 0.22 21.21
C ALA A 336 4.37 0.60 22.19
N ALA A 337 4.14 -0.22 23.22
CA ALA A 337 3.21 0.12 24.29
C ALA A 337 3.88 1.03 25.32
N ARG A 338 3.17 2.09 25.73
CA ARG A 338 3.60 2.94 26.85
C ARG A 338 3.07 2.39 28.17
N ASN A 339 3.95 2.35 29.16
CA ASN A 339 3.60 1.96 30.53
C ASN A 339 2.40 2.78 31.04
N PRO A 340 1.53 2.19 31.88
CA PRO A 340 0.45 2.92 32.52
C PRO A 340 0.99 4.10 33.36
N VAL A 341 0.32 5.26 33.26
CA VAL A 341 0.78 6.53 33.86
C VAL A 341 0.64 6.53 35.39
N GLU A 342 -0.22 5.67 35.93
CA GLU A 342 -0.47 5.54 37.37
C GLU A 342 -0.03 4.15 37.87
N LEU A 343 1.28 3.98 38.06
CA LEU A 343 1.83 2.80 38.72
C LEU A 343 1.81 3.03 40.23
N VAL A 344 0.94 2.33 40.96
CA VAL A 344 0.97 2.33 42.44
C VAL A 344 2.13 1.45 42.87
N LEU A 345 3.20 2.05 43.38
CA LEU A 345 4.39 1.32 43.81
C LEU A 345 4.08 0.53 45.09
N PRO A 346 4.42 -0.77 45.15
CA PRO A 346 4.43 -1.50 46.41
C PRO A 346 5.36 -0.81 47.41
N GLN A 347 5.03 -0.93 48.69
CA GLN A 347 5.78 -0.27 49.75
C GLN A 347 7.27 -0.67 49.68
N CYS A 348 8.14 0.35 49.60
CA CYS A 348 9.60 0.19 49.51
C CYS A 348 10.11 -0.70 48.37
N LYS A 349 9.37 -0.72 47.26
CA LYS A 349 9.83 -1.25 45.99
C LYS A 349 9.97 -0.14 44.96
N GLU A 350 10.91 -0.31 44.05
CA GLU A 350 10.92 0.43 42.79
C GLU A 350 10.86 -0.55 41.62
N LEU A 351 10.28 -0.12 40.50
CA LEU A 351 10.23 -0.93 39.29
C LEU A 351 11.66 -1.13 38.78
N ASP A 352 12.11 -2.39 38.74
CA ASP A 352 13.40 -2.74 38.15
C ASP A 352 13.27 -2.80 36.63
N ARG A 353 12.37 -3.66 36.15
CA ARG A 353 12.05 -3.84 34.73
C ARG A 353 10.68 -4.50 34.55
N TRP A 354 10.22 -4.53 33.30
CA TRP A 354 9.10 -5.36 32.88
C TRP A 354 9.58 -6.75 32.47
N SER A 355 8.69 -7.74 32.56
CA SER A 355 8.98 -9.13 32.18
C SER A 355 9.30 -9.33 30.69
N SER A 356 8.76 -8.47 29.83
CA SER A 356 8.85 -8.57 28.37
C SER A 356 9.19 -7.21 27.77
N ASP A 357 9.86 -7.22 26.62
CA ASP A 357 10.03 -6.02 25.80
C ASP A 357 8.67 -5.63 25.20
N VAL A 358 8.30 -4.37 25.38
CA VAL A 358 7.05 -3.80 24.87
C VAL A 358 7.30 -2.95 23.61
N SER A 359 8.46 -3.11 22.97
CA SER A 359 8.78 -2.54 21.68
C SER A 359 8.38 -3.48 20.54
N ASN A 360 7.80 -2.93 19.47
CA ASN A 360 7.45 -3.65 18.24
C ASN A 360 6.48 -4.83 18.46
N ILE A 361 5.28 -4.54 18.96
CA ILE A 361 4.29 -5.57 19.29
C ILE A 361 3.69 -6.21 18.02
N THR A 362 3.67 -7.54 17.97
CA THR A 362 3.12 -8.34 16.87
C THR A 362 2.12 -9.42 17.31
N GLU A 363 1.85 -9.51 18.62
CA GLU A 363 0.89 -10.42 19.22
C GLU A 363 0.39 -9.85 20.55
N ASP A 364 -0.70 -10.38 21.07
CA ASP A 364 -1.16 -10.02 22.41
C ASP A 364 -0.15 -10.51 23.45
N ILE A 365 0.24 -9.62 24.36
CA ILE A 365 1.26 -9.92 25.37
C ILE A 365 0.79 -9.55 26.77
N GLU A 366 1.15 -10.41 27.72
CA GLU A 366 1.00 -10.17 29.15
C GLU A 366 2.36 -9.81 29.74
N VAL A 367 2.40 -8.71 30.47
CA VAL A 367 3.63 -8.13 30.99
C VAL A 367 3.44 -7.84 32.48
N TYR A 368 4.36 -8.30 33.31
CA TYR A 368 4.32 -8.05 34.75
C TYR A 368 5.53 -7.23 35.22
N ALA A 369 5.31 -6.46 36.28
CA ALA A 369 6.34 -5.66 36.92
C ALA A 369 7.28 -6.54 37.75
N ILE A 370 8.59 -6.41 37.51
CA ILE A 370 9.61 -7.00 38.37
C ILE A 370 10.13 -5.89 39.28
N TRP A 371 9.95 -6.09 40.59
CA TRP A 371 10.30 -5.13 41.62
C TRP A 371 11.66 -5.42 42.23
N LYS A 372 12.38 -4.37 42.60
CA LYS A 372 13.55 -4.46 43.50
C LYS A 372 13.33 -3.61 44.74
N ASP A 373 14.04 -3.96 45.81
CA ASP A 373 13.98 -3.20 47.06
C ASP A 373 14.49 -1.76 46.84
N SER A 374 13.69 -0.78 47.25
CA SER A 374 14.04 0.65 47.26
C SER A 374 14.32 1.16 48.68
N HIS A 375 14.62 0.24 49.62
CA HIS A 375 14.95 0.60 50.99
C HIS A 375 16.23 1.43 51.06
N SER A 376 16.12 2.60 51.66
CA SER A 376 17.25 3.25 52.32
C SER A 376 17.02 3.14 53.82
N TYR A 377 17.92 2.45 54.52
CA TYR A 377 17.90 2.41 55.98
C TYR A 377 18.79 3.52 56.52
N ALA A 378 18.40 4.07 57.67
CA ALA A 378 19.17 5.07 58.37
C ALA A 378 19.12 4.78 59.87
N LEU A 379 20.19 5.16 60.55
CA LEU A 379 20.23 5.14 62.00
C LEU A 379 19.23 6.18 62.54
N LYS A 380 18.20 5.73 63.26
CA LYS A 380 17.09 6.54 63.78
C LYS A 380 17.29 6.99 65.22
N SER A 381 17.88 6.13 66.06
CA SER A 381 18.22 6.48 67.45
C SER A 381 19.34 5.58 67.99
N PHE A 382 19.99 6.04 69.05
CA PHE A 382 20.96 5.26 69.81
C PHE A 382 20.81 5.51 71.31
N GLU A 383 20.21 4.57 72.04
CA GLU A 383 19.97 4.69 73.48
C GLU A 383 20.43 3.44 74.22
N ASN A 384 21.11 3.62 75.36
CA ASN A 384 21.60 2.52 76.21
C ASN A 384 22.42 1.46 75.44
N GLY A 385 23.15 1.86 74.41
CA GLY A 385 23.96 0.95 73.59
C GLY A 385 23.15 0.16 72.55
N ILE A 386 21.88 0.47 72.32
CA ILE A 386 21.04 -0.13 71.29
C ILE A 386 20.75 0.91 70.22
N ALA A 387 21.11 0.60 68.98
CA ALA A 387 20.73 1.37 67.80
C ALA A 387 19.38 0.91 67.26
N THR A 388 18.50 1.85 66.94
CA THR A 388 17.33 1.59 66.09
C THR A 388 17.66 2.05 64.69
N ILE A 389 17.63 1.11 63.74
CA ILE A 389 17.80 1.39 62.31
C ILE A 389 16.42 1.30 61.70
N ALA A 390 16.00 2.36 61.03
CA ALA A 390 14.69 2.45 60.42
C ALA A 390 14.83 2.73 58.93
N CYS A 391 13.90 2.19 58.17
CA CYS A 391 13.73 2.60 56.79
C CYS A 391 13.35 4.08 56.74
N VAL A 392 13.89 4.82 55.79
CA VAL A 392 13.56 6.24 55.59
C VAL A 392 12.16 6.40 54.95
N ASN A 393 11.70 5.37 54.25
CA ASN A 393 10.49 5.41 53.42
C ASN A 393 9.27 4.74 54.06
N ASN A 394 9.42 4.00 55.18
CA ASN A 394 8.31 3.42 55.93
C ASN A 394 8.62 3.30 57.44
N ASP A 395 7.68 2.77 58.22
CA ASP A 395 7.82 2.58 59.67
C ASP A 395 8.60 1.30 60.06
N ASP A 396 9.16 0.55 59.10
CA ASP A 396 9.96 -0.64 59.42
C ASP A 396 11.24 -0.23 60.13
N SER A 397 11.50 -0.91 61.24
CA SER A 397 12.73 -0.73 62.00
C SER A 397 13.16 -2.03 62.66
N TYR A 398 14.47 -2.14 62.87
CA TYR A 398 15.07 -3.19 63.66
C TYR A 398 16.09 -2.57 64.61
N THR A 399 16.39 -3.30 65.68
CA THR A 399 17.36 -2.86 66.67
C THR A 399 18.60 -3.74 66.65
N VAL A 400 19.75 -3.13 66.89
CA VAL A 400 21.04 -3.80 66.97
C VAL A 400 21.76 -3.29 68.21
N ALA A 401 22.22 -4.20 69.07
CA ALA A 401 23.02 -3.81 70.21
C ALA A 401 24.46 -3.53 69.74
N PHE A 402 25.00 -2.37 70.09
CA PHE A 402 26.36 -1.97 69.71
C PHE A 402 27.41 -2.98 70.18
N VAL A 403 27.17 -3.61 71.34
CA VAL A 403 28.06 -4.63 71.90
C VAL A 403 28.15 -5.87 71.02
N ASP A 404 27.13 -6.17 70.23
CA ASP A 404 27.16 -7.32 69.31
C ASP A 404 28.02 -7.02 68.08
N CYS A 405 28.20 -5.74 67.75
CA CYS A 405 28.96 -5.27 66.59
C CYS A 405 30.36 -4.73 66.96
N ILE A 406 30.69 -4.59 68.25
CA ILE A 406 31.93 -3.96 68.67
C ILE A 406 33.16 -4.77 68.21
N ASN A 407 34.11 -4.09 67.59
CA ASN A 407 35.28 -4.63 66.87
C ASN A 407 34.94 -5.43 65.60
N ALA A 408 33.69 -5.46 65.14
CA ALA A 408 33.35 -6.06 63.86
C ALA A 408 33.93 -5.21 62.71
N THR A 409 34.43 -5.88 61.69
CA THR A 409 34.91 -5.30 60.45
C THR A 409 33.85 -5.43 59.36
N ALA A 410 33.92 -4.64 58.30
CA ALA A 410 32.96 -4.70 57.19
C ALA A 410 32.76 -6.09 56.51
N LYS A 411 33.59 -7.09 56.83
CA LYS A 411 33.47 -8.47 56.33
C LYS A 411 32.80 -9.42 57.31
N ASP A 412 32.59 -9.02 58.55
CA ASP A 412 32.05 -9.87 59.61
C ASP A 412 30.52 -9.87 59.58
N SER A 413 29.88 -11.01 59.88
CA SER A 413 28.43 -11.17 59.81
C SER A 413 27.65 -10.34 60.83
N ASN A 414 28.32 -9.89 61.88
CA ASN A 414 27.76 -9.01 62.92
C ASN A 414 28.09 -7.53 62.68
N TYR A 415 28.75 -7.17 61.58
CA TYR A 415 28.97 -5.77 61.22
C TYR A 415 27.69 -5.15 60.70
N CYS A 416 27.41 -3.93 61.18
CA CYS A 416 26.26 -3.13 60.75
C CYS A 416 26.78 -1.78 60.27
N GLU A 417 26.70 -1.52 58.96
CA GLU A 417 27.24 -0.29 58.33
C GLU A 417 26.71 1.00 58.97
N TYR A 418 25.46 1.00 59.46
CA TYR A 418 24.84 2.16 60.12
C TYR A 418 25.43 2.50 61.50
N LEU A 419 26.23 1.59 62.09
CA LEU A 419 26.93 1.81 63.36
C LEU A 419 28.36 2.32 63.17
N ASP A 420 28.93 2.22 61.97
CA ASP A 420 30.26 2.75 61.63
C ASP A 420 30.14 4.20 61.16
N VAL A 421 29.85 5.08 62.12
CA VAL A 421 29.57 6.49 61.86
C VAL A 421 30.81 7.29 61.48
N VAL A 422 32.01 6.75 61.73
CA VAL A 422 33.26 7.36 61.23
C VAL A 422 33.70 6.83 59.87
N ALA A 423 32.99 5.83 59.33
CA ALA A 423 33.19 5.21 58.02
C ALA A 423 34.62 4.67 57.81
N ASP A 424 35.23 4.12 58.87
CA ASP A 424 36.59 3.59 58.81
C ASP A 424 36.64 2.07 58.52
N GLY A 425 35.48 1.43 58.42
CA GLY A 425 35.30 0.00 58.16
C GLY A 425 35.34 -0.86 59.42
N TYR A 426 35.41 -0.24 60.61
CA TYR A 426 35.54 -0.90 61.91
C TYR A 426 34.62 -0.26 62.93
N ILE A 427 33.66 -1.02 63.48
CA ILE A 427 32.83 -0.51 64.57
C ILE A 427 33.65 -0.54 65.86
N ASN A 428 34.10 0.62 66.32
CA ASN A 428 35.04 0.73 67.42
C ASN A 428 34.61 1.74 68.49
N ALA A 429 35.44 1.94 69.52
CA ALA A 429 35.11 2.85 70.62
C ALA A 429 34.87 4.30 70.16
N LYS A 430 35.45 4.72 69.02
CA LYS A 430 35.19 6.04 68.45
C LYS A 430 33.79 6.13 67.88
N ASP A 431 33.30 5.10 67.20
CA ASP A 431 31.92 5.04 66.71
C ASP A 431 30.93 5.13 67.85
N TYR A 432 31.15 4.35 68.93
CA TYR A 432 30.32 4.45 70.14
C TYR A 432 30.27 5.88 70.69
N ALA A 433 31.43 6.53 70.79
CA ALA A 433 31.54 7.89 71.32
C ALA A 433 30.92 8.94 70.38
N GLN A 434 30.85 8.68 69.07
CA GLN A 434 30.18 9.56 68.11
C GLN A 434 28.66 9.32 68.10
N LEU A 435 28.22 8.06 68.12
CA LEU A 435 26.81 7.68 68.24
C LEU A 435 26.14 8.31 69.46
N GLN A 436 26.81 8.30 70.62
CA GLN A 436 26.37 8.96 71.86
C GLN A 436 26.30 10.50 71.78
N LYS A 437 26.85 11.12 70.73
CA LYS A 437 26.76 12.57 70.50
C LYS A 437 25.75 12.92 69.41
N MET A 438 25.43 11.96 68.54
CA MET A 438 24.49 12.14 67.42
C MET A 438 23.03 12.12 67.88
N PHE A 439 22.74 11.42 68.97
CA PHE A 439 21.43 11.30 69.63
C PHE A 439 21.59 11.65 71.11
#